data_AF-A0A401QNJ6-F1
#
_entry.id   AF-A0A401QNJ6-F1
#
_cell.length_a   1.000
_cell.length_b   1.000
_cell.length_c   1.000
_cell.angle_alpha   90.00
_cell.angle_beta   90.00
_cell.angle_gamma   90.00
#
_symmetry.space_group_name_H-M   'P 1'
#
loop_
_entity.id
_entity.type
_entity.pdbx_description
1 polymer ?
#
loop_
_entity_poly.entity_id
_entity_poly.type
_entity_poly.pdbx_seq_one_letter_code
_entity_poly.pdbx_strand_id
1 'polypeptide(L)' 'MNGLSLSELCCLFCCPPCPSRIAAKLAFLPPDATYAAVADESGSRWSLRFTERAEWQYGQRELDCTDIFLIRTSRGNRIA' A
#
# COMPACT_ATOMS: atom_id res chain seq x y z
N MET A 1 7.43 -1.27 10.17
CA MET A 1 7.76 -2.72 10.16
C MET A 1 6.53 -3.46 10.68
N ASN A 2 5.81 -4.16 9.81
CA ASN A 2 4.60 -4.87 10.19
C ASN A 2 4.94 -5.98 11.21
N GLY A 3 4.49 -5.80 12.45
CA GLY A 3 4.79 -6.67 13.59
C GLY A 3 4.01 -7.97 13.49
N LEU A 4 4.62 -9.00 12.89
CA LEU A 4 4.12 -10.36 13.00
C LEU A 4 4.16 -10.76 14.47
N SER A 5 3.04 -11.21 14.99
CA SER A 5 2.96 -11.72 16.36
C SER A 5 3.75 -13.03 16.47
N LEU A 6 4.30 -13.31 17.66
CA LEU A 6 4.98 -14.59 17.93
C LEU A 6 4.07 -15.80 17.65
N SER A 7 2.75 -15.61 17.78
CA SER A 7 1.75 -16.63 17.47
C SER A 7 1.72 -16.96 15.98
N GLU A 8 1.76 -15.96 15.10
CA GLU A 8 1.78 -16.17 13.65
C GLU A 8 3.08 -16.84 13.20
N LEU A 9 4.20 -16.48 13.84
CA LEU A 9 5.50 -17.10 13.59
C LEU A 9 5.49 -18.59 13.98
N CYS A 10 4.98 -18.92 15.17
CA CYS A 10 4.89 -20.30 15.67
C CYS A 10 3.97 -21.16 14.79
N CYS A 11 2.83 -20.63 14.33
CA CYS A 11 1.94 -21.33 13.42
C CYS A 11 2.59 -21.66 12.07
N LEU A 12 3.43 -20.76 11.53
CA LEU A 12 4.14 -21.00 10.26
C LEU A 12 5.15 -22.14 10.34
N PHE A 13 5.83 -22.30 11.48
CA PHE A 13 6.90 -23.31 11.64
C PHE A 13 6.42 -24.62 12.26
N CYS A 14 5.44 -24.59 13.16
CA CYS A 14 4.97 -25.77 13.90
C CYS A 14 3.71 -26.42 13.28
N CYS A 15 2.95 -25.67 12.47
CA CYS A 15 1.73 -26.13 11.80
C CYS A 15 1.71 -25.64 10.34
N PRO A 16 2.63 -26.13 9.48
CA PRO A 16 2.78 -25.62 8.13
C PRO A 16 1.42 -25.67 7.40
N PRO A 17 0.96 -24.56 6.82
CA PRO A 17 -0.36 -24.51 6.22
C PRO A 17 -0.44 -25.55 5.09
N CYS A 18 -1.46 -26.42 5.15
CA CYS A 18 -1.80 -27.30 4.02
C CYS A 18 -1.96 -26.44 2.77
N PRO A 19 -1.44 -26.87 1.60
CA PRO A 19 -1.10 -26.00 0.49
C PRO A 19 -2.35 -25.35 -0.14
N SER A 20 -2.79 -24.22 0.40
CA SER A 20 -3.87 -23.43 -0.17
C SER A 20 -3.28 -22.20 -0.87
N ARG A 21 -3.05 -22.33 -2.18
CA ARG A 21 -2.82 -21.31 -3.24
C ARG A 21 -1.83 -20.14 -3.01
N ILE A 22 -1.37 -19.80 -1.81
CA ILE A 22 -0.50 -18.65 -1.56
C ILE A 22 0.47 -18.95 -0.40
N ALA A 23 1.47 -19.80 -0.63
CA ALA A 23 2.71 -19.80 0.16
C ALA A 23 3.61 -18.57 -0.15
N ALA A 24 3.10 -17.60 -0.92
CA ALA A 24 3.88 -16.53 -1.54
C ALA A 24 3.91 -15.19 -0.76
N LYS A 25 3.21 -15.06 0.38
CA LYS A 25 3.19 -13.80 1.15
C LYS A 25 4.37 -13.57 2.08
N LEU A 26 5.21 -14.59 2.31
CA LEU A 26 6.40 -14.47 3.17
C LEU A 26 7.65 -14.00 2.41
N ALA A 27 7.77 -14.36 1.12
CA ALA A 27 8.93 -13.99 0.31
C ALA A 27 8.86 -12.55 -0.22
N PHE A 28 7.65 -11.97 -0.31
CA PHE A 28 7.43 -10.65 -0.89
C PHE A 28 6.61 -9.79 0.06
N LEU A 29 7.26 -9.25 1.09
CA LEU A 29 6.72 -8.10 1.79
C LEU A 29 6.92 -6.88 0.89
N PRO A 30 5.83 -6.24 0.41
CA PRO A 30 5.98 -5.02 -0.37
C PRO A 30 6.69 -3.96 0.49
N PRO A 31 7.55 -3.13 -0.11
CA PRO A 31 8.16 -2.01 0.59
C PRO A 31 7.09 -1.04 1.10
N ASP A 32 7.45 -0.22 2.08
CA ASP A 32 6.56 0.83 2.57
C ASP A 32 6.19 1.78 1.41
N ALA A 33 4.91 2.16 1.34
CA ALA A 33 4.42 3.04 0.29
C ALA A 33 5.14 4.39 0.34
N THR A 34 5.64 4.85 -0.80
CA THR A 34 6.36 6.12 -0.92
C THR A 34 5.46 7.30 -1.26
N TYR A 35 4.15 7.07 -1.44
CA TYR A 35 3.17 8.08 -1.74
C TYR A 35 1.85 7.85 -0.98
N ALA A 36 1.06 8.92 -0.86
CA ALA A 36 -0.28 8.86 -0.31
C ALA A 36 -1.21 9.79 -1.11
N ALA A 37 -2.44 9.31 -1.37
CA ALA A 37 -3.52 10.16 -1.86
C ALA A 37 -4.15 10.89 -0.67
N VAL A 38 -4.14 12.23 -0.71
CA VAL A 38 -4.67 13.09 0.35
C VAL A 38 -5.89 13.83 -0.19
N ALA A 39 -7.01 13.63 0.49
CA ALA A 39 -8.23 14.38 0.23
C ALA A 39 -8.08 15.82 0.73
N ASP A 40 -8.66 16.77 -0.01
CA ASP A 40 -8.87 18.12 0.47
C ASP A 40 -9.94 18.17 1.58
N GLU A 41 -10.14 19.34 2.19
CA GLU A 41 -11.13 19.52 3.26
C GLU A 41 -12.57 19.19 2.82
N SER A 42 -12.85 19.32 1.53
CA SER A 42 -14.16 19.00 0.96
C SER A 42 -14.35 17.51 0.66
N GLY A 43 -13.29 16.72 0.65
CA GLY A 43 -13.29 15.31 0.24
C GLY A 43 -13.54 15.09 -1.25
N SER A 44 -13.65 16.16 -2.04
CA SER A 44 -14.00 16.10 -3.46
C SER A 44 -12.77 16.03 -4.36
N ARG A 45 -11.64 16.57 -3.91
CA ARG A 45 -10.37 16.59 -4.65
C ARG A 45 -9.31 15.77 -3.93
N TRP A 46 -8.56 15.00 -4.71
CA TRP A 46 -7.43 14.21 -4.23
C TRP A 46 -6.13 14.76 -4.80
N SER A 47 -5.08 14.72 -3.99
CA SER A 47 -3.72 15.17 -4.32
C SER A 47 -2.68 14.13 -3.92
N LEU A 48 -1.55 14.09 -4.63
CA LEU A 48 -0.52 13.08 -4.41
C LEU A 48 0.54 13.70 -3.53
N ARG A 49 0.77 13.10 -2.37
CA ARG A 49 1.92 13.44 -1.53
C ARG A 49 2.96 12.35 -1.62
N PHE A 50 4.14 12.74 -2.07
CA PHE A 50 5.32 11.89 -2.04
C PHE A 50 6.09 12.04 -0.73
N THR A 51 6.64 10.94 -0.25
CA THR A 51 7.68 10.93 0.76
C THR A 51 9.03 11.27 0.12
N GLU A 52 10.03 11.60 0.93
CA GLU A 52 11.40 11.82 0.45
C GLU A 52 11.99 10.62 -0.31
N ARG A 53 11.47 9.41 -0.06
CA ARG A 53 11.90 8.16 -0.72
C ARG A 53 11.28 7.92 -2.09
N ALA A 54 10.32 8.75 -2.53
CA ALA A 54 9.59 8.50 -3.77
C ALA A 54 10.39 8.78 -5.04
N GLU A 55 11.58 9.40 -4.92
CA GLU A 55 12.49 9.72 -6.03
C GLU A 55 11.77 10.36 -7.23
N TRP A 56 10.77 11.22 -6.97
CA TRP A 56 10.01 11.90 -8.00
C TRP A 56 10.92 12.77 -8.86
N GLN A 57 10.87 12.57 -10.17
CA GLN A 57 11.84 13.13 -11.12
C GLN A 57 11.45 14.51 -11.65
N TYR A 58 10.22 14.97 -11.36
CA TYR A 58 9.67 16.23 -11.87
C TYR A 58 9.49 17.26 -10.76
N GLY A 59 9.11 18.48 -11.15
CA GLY A 59 8.86 19.56 -10.21
C GLY A 59 7.51 19.43 -9.51
N GLN A 60 7.30 20.33 -8.54
CA GLN A 60 6.04 20.45 -7.82
C GLN A 60 4.88 20.84 -8.76
N ARG A 61 5.16 21.64 -9.80
CA ARG A 61 4.14 22.08 -10.76
C ARG A 61 3.54 20.91 -11.51
N GLU A 62 4.37 19.97 -11.97
CA GLU A 62 3.89 18.75 -12.65
C GLU A 62 3.07 17.88 -11.69
N LEU A 63 3.47 17.83 -10.41
CA LEU A 63 2.74 17.11 -9.36
C LEU A 63 1.36 17.72 -9.09
N ASP A 64 1.27 19.05 -9.00
CA ASP A 64 0.03 19.79 -8.75
C ASP A 64 -1.00 19.67 -9.89
N CYS A 65 -0.52 19.37 -11.10
CA CYS A 65 -1.34 19.12 -12.28
C CYS A 65 -1.75 17.64 -12.44
N THR A 66 -1.38 16.76 -11.51
CA THR A 66 -1.75 15.34 -11.56
C THR A 66 -3.12 15.10 -10.91
N ASP A 67 -4.04 14.51 -11.67
CA ASP A 67 -5.35 14.10 -11.16
C ASP A 67 -5.30 12.69 -10.57
N ILE A 68 -6.01 12.47 -9.47
CA ILE A 68 -6.08 11.19 -8.76
C ILE A 68 -7.52 10.77 -8.58
N PHE A 69 -7.79 9.51 -8.87
CA PHE A 69 -9.11 8.90 -8.71
C PHE A 69 -9.00 7.62 -7.91
N LEU A 70 -9.96 7.40 -7.03
CA LEU A 70 -10.03 6.19 -6.23
C LEU A 70 -11.04 5.22 -6.83
N ILE A 71 -10.61 3.98 -7.04
CA ILE A 71 -11.46 2.88 -7.47
C ILE A 71 -11.64 1.89 -6.31
N ARG A 72 -12.84 1.28 -6.25
CA ARG A 72 -13.13 0.22 -5.28
C ARG A 72 -13.02 -1.13 -5.96
N THR A 73 -12.25 -2.02 -5.34
CA THR A 73 -12.23 -3.43 -5.71
C THR A 73 -13.56 -4.10 -5.35
N SER A 74 -13.82 -5.27 -5.93
CA SER A 74 -14.99 -6.11 -5.57
C SER A 74 -15.05 -6.50 -4.10
N ARG A 75 -13.92 -6.43 -3.37
CA ARG A 75 -13.82 -6.68 -1.92
C ARG A 75 -13.96 -5.42 -1.07
N GLY A 76 -14.22 -4.26 -1.68
CA GLY A 76 -14.37 -2.98 -0.98
C GLY A 76 -13.08 -2.22 -0.68
N ASN A 77 -11.91 -2.79 -0.99
CA ASN A 77 -10.63 -2.07 -0.85
C ASN A 77 -10.56 -0.92 -1.86
N ARG A 78 -9.96 0.21 -1.47
CA ARG A 78 -9.71 1.36 -2.34
C ARG A 78 -8.32 1.26 -2.97
N ILE A 79 -8.22 1.59 -4.25
CA ILE A 79 -6.98 1.68 -5.02
C ILE A 79 -6.90 3.10 -5.59
N ALA A 80 -5.71 3.71 -5.52
CA ALA A 80 -5.36 5.01 -6.10
C ALA A 80 -4.25 4.79 -7.13
#